data_AF-A0A8T5I1B1-F1
#
_entry.id   AF-A0A8T5I1B1-F1
#
_cell.length_a   1.000
_cell.length_b   1.000
_cell.length_c   1.000
_cell.angle_alpha   90.00
_cell.angle_beta   90.00
_cell.angle_gamma   90.00
#
_symmetry.space_group_name_H-M   'P 1'
#
loop_
_entity.id
_entity.type
_entity.pdbx_description
1 polymer ?
#
loop_
_entity_poly.entity_id
_entity_poly.type
_entity_poly.pdbx_seq_one_letter_code
_entity_poly.pdbx_strand_id
1 'polypeptide(L)'
;MDVSQLENYIFIAIALIAVATGMKFGGNMLGNLIFRQKRGKALRSAFTLAAPRGEFSIVIVKVGVDIGAVSAFLFPLVGIISIVTAFLSPFLIKASDKVVPALERDDDV
;
A
#
# COMPACT_ATOMS: atom_id res chain seq x y z
N MET A 1 -3.26 -8.55 -26.72
CA MET A 1 -2.57 -8.22 -25.47
C MET A 1 -1.20 -8.87 -25.55
N ASP A 2 -0.15 -8.10 -25.83
CA ASP A 2 1.22 -8.62 -25.85
C ASP A 2 1.73 -8.83 -24.43
N VAL A 3 1.74 -10.08 -24.00
CA VAL A 3 2.11 -10.52 -22.64
C VAL A 3 3.62 -10.47 -22.42
N SER A 4 4.40 -10.35 -23.49
CA SER A 4 5.87 -10.22 -23.52
C SER A 4 6.39 -8.92 -22.91
N GLN A 5 5.54 -7.89 -22.80
CA GLN A 5 5.90 -6.65 -22.10
C GLN A 5 5.83 -6.80 -20.57
N LEU A 6 5.06 -7.77 -20.06
CA LEU A 6 4.81 -7.93 -18.62
C LEU A 6 6.06 -8.36 -17.84
N GLU A 7 6.96 -9.08 -18.48
CA GLU A 7 8.23 -9.54 -17.89
C GLU A 7 9.14 -8.35 -17.53
N ASN A 8 9.17 -7.31 -18.36
CA ASN A 8 9.89 -6.06 -18.06
C ASN A 8 9.17 -5.20 -17.00
N TYR A 9 7.84 -5.29 -16.91
CA TYR A 9 7.05 -4.51 -15.96
C TYR A 9 7.00 -5.11 -14.55
N ILE A 10 7.48 -6.34 -14.33
CA ILE A 10 7.45 -6.96 -13.00
C ILE A 10 8.34 -6.20 -12.01
N PHE A 11 9.52 -5.73 -12.46
CA PHE A 11 10.41 -4.90 -11.66
C PHE A 11 9.77 -3.56 -11.31
N ILE A 12 9.08 -2.96 -12.28
CA ILE A 12 8.32 -1.71 -12.08
C ILE A 12 7.17 -1.95 -11.10
N ALA A 13 6.44 -3.05 -11.20
CA ALA A 13 5.35 -3.39 -10.28
C ALA A 13 5.86 -3.54 -8.83
N ILE A 14 6.97 -4.25 -8.63
CA ILE A 14 7.59 -4.41 -7.31
C ILE A 14 8.02 -3.05 -6.74
N ALA A 15 8.70 -2.23 -7.54
CA ALA A 15 9.11 -0.89 -7.13
C ALA A 15 7.90 -0.02 -6.74
N LEU A 16 6.82 -0.04 -7.54
CA LEU A 16 5.58 0.69 -7.25
C LEU A 16 4.87 0.17 -6.00
N ILE A 17 4.90 -1.13 -5.74
CA ILE A 17 4.38 -1.71 -4.50
C ILE A 17 5.17 -1.16 -3.31
N ALA A 18 6.49 -1.29 -3.33
CA ALA A 18 7.36 -0.86 -2.24
C ALA A 18 7.21 0.64 -1.94
N VAL A 19 7.29 1.48 -2.97
CA VAL A 19 7.19 2.94 -2.83
C VAL A 19 5.84 3.34 -2.26
N ALA A 20 4.74 2.87 -2.84
CA ALA A 20 3.43 3.35 -2.39
C ALA A 20 2.96 2.70 -1.08
N THR A 21 3.44 1.50 -0.73
CA THR A 21 3.25 0.98 0.64
C THR A 21 4.04 1.81 1.65
N GLY A 22 5.30 2.17 1.34
CA GLY A 22 6.11 3.04 2.18
C GLY A 22 5.52 4.43 2.37
N MET A 23 5.02 5.05 1.28
CA MET A 23 4.37 6.35 1.34
C MET A 23 3.08 6.32 2.17
N LYS A 24 2.21 5.31 1.99
CA LYS A 24 0.97 5.21 2.78
C LYS A 24 1.27 4.96 4.26
N PHE A 25 2.26 4.10 4.55
CA PHE A 25 2.71 3.87 5.92
C PHE A 25 3.24 5.14 6.57
N GLY A 26 4.21 5.81 5.93
CA GLY A 26 4.84 7.02 6.45
C GLY A 26 3.88 8.19 6.55
N GLY A 27 3.04 8.40 5.54
CA GLY A 27 2.02 9.46 5.53
C GLY A 27 0.99 9.28 6.64
N ASN A 28 0.53 8.06 6.88
CA ASN A 28 -0.42 7.78 7.95
C ASN A 28 0.22 7.91 9.34
N MET A 29 1.47 7.48 9.49
CA MET A 29 2.22 7.66 10.74
C MET A 29 2.45 9.14 11.04
N LEU A 30 2.90 9.92 10.05
CA LEU A 30 3.14 11.35 10.18
C LEU A 30 1.83 12.09 10.47
N GLY A 31 0.74 11.76 9.76
CA GLY A 31 -0.58 12.33 10.00
C GLY A 31 -1.03 12.08 11.44
N ASN A 32 -0.98 10.83 11.91
CA ASN A 32 -1.38 10.50 13.28
C ASN A 32 -0.48 11.17 14.34
N LEU A 33 0.80 11.38 14.04
CA LEU A 33 1.71 12.11 14.92
C LEU A 33 1.35 13.61 15.00
N ILE A 34 1.02 14.25 13.87
CA ILE A 34 0.57 15.65 13.81
C ILE A 34 -0.71 15.83 14.65
N PHE A 35 -1.63 14.87 14.58
CA PHE A 35 -2.86 14.84 15.40
C PHE A 35 -2.65 14.34 16.84
N ARG A 36 -1.40 14.22 17.29
CA ARG A 36 -1.01 13.85 18.67
C ARG A 36 -1.66 12.55 19.15
N GLN A 37 -1.90 11.60 18.24
CA GLN A 37 -2.38 10.28 18.61
C GLN A 37 -1.30 9.51 19.37
N LYS A 38 -1.70 8.61 20.28
CA LYS A 38 -0.77 7.70 20.97
C LYS A 38 0.05 6.92 19.94
N ARG A 39 1.35 6.74 20.18
CA ARG A 39 2.29 6.09 19.25
C ARG A 39 1.82 4.70 18.82
N GLY A 40 1.30 3.87 19.73
CA GLY A 40 0.75 2.58 19.36
C GLY A 40 -0.47 2.64 18.45
N LYS A 41 -1.38 3.62 18.65
CA LYS A 41 -2.51 3.86 17.73
C LYS A 41 -2.05 4.36 16.36
N ALA A 42 -1.03 5.23 16.33
CA ALA A 42 -0.43 5.72 15.10
C ALA A 42 0.20 4.58 14.30
N LEU A 43 1.00 3.74 14.95
CA LEU A 43 1.64 2.59 14.33
C LEU A 43 0.61 1.58 13.82
N ARG A 44 -0.41 1.26 14.63
CA ARG A 44 -1.45 0.30 14.26
C ARG A 44 -2.22 0.74 13.03
N SER A 45 -2.58 2.03 12.98
CA SER A 45 -3.23 2.62 11.81
C SER A 45 -2.31 2.62 10.58
N ALA A 46 -1.01 2.91 10.76
CA ALA A 46 -0.05 2.92 9.66
C ALA A 46 0.11 1.54 9.03
N PHE A 47 0.25 0.48 9.83
CA PHE A 47 0.35 -0.89 9.32
C PHE A 47 -0.93 -1.39 8.63
N THR A 48 -2.11 -1.05 9.15
CA THR A 48 -3.37 -1.50 8.55
C THR A 48 -3.66 -0.82 7.21
N LEU A 49 -3.27 0.45 7.04
CA LEU A 49 -3.56 1.24 5.84
C LEU A 49 -2.44 1.21 4.78
N ALA A 50 -1.25 0.68 5.12
CA ALA A 50 -0.07 0.71 4.26
C ALA A 50 -0.22 -0.08 2.94
N ALA A 51 -0.71 -1.32 2.99
CA ALA A 51 -0.79 -2.18 1.81
C ALA A 51 -2.13 -2.14 1.05
N PRO A 52 -3.32 -2.14 1.69
CA PRO A 52 -4.53 -2.52 0.97
C PRO A 52 -4.84 -1.58 -0.20
N ARG A 53 -5.11 -2.22 -1.33
CA ARG A 53 -5.67 -1.68 -2.57
C ARG A 53 -6.80 -2.59 -3.00
N GLY A 54 -7.84 -2.02 -3.57
CA GLY A 54 -9.06 -2.76 -3.91
C GLY A 54 -9.70 -2.22 -5.17
N GLU A 55 -11.01 -2.41 -5.29
CA GLU A 55 -11.83 -2.00 -6.44
C GLU A 55 -11.61 -0.55 -6.88
N PHE A 56 -11.40 0.37 -5.94
CA PHE A 56 -11.21 1.78 -6.25
C PHE A 56 -9.97 2.03 -7.10
N SER A 57 -8.88 1.27 -6.92
CA SER A 57 -7.68 1.39 -7.76
C SER A 57 -7.95 0.96 -9.21
N ILE A 58 -8.82 -0.04 -9.40
CA ILE A 58 -9.23 -0.53 -10.72
C ILE A 58 -10.16 0.48 -11.39
N VAL A 59 -11.10 1.07 -10.66
CA VAL A 59 -11.99 2.12 -11.18
C VAL A 59 -11.19 3.34 -11.62
N ILE A 60 -10.24 3.82 -10.81
CA ILE A 60 -9.41 4.99 -11.13
C ILE A 60 -8.60 4.75 -12.41
N VAL A 61 -7.93 3.60 -12.52
CA VAL A 61 -7.11 3.33 -13.71
C VAL A 61 -8.00 3.14 -14.95
N LYS A 62 -9.18 2.54 -14.82
CA LYS A 62 -10.14 2.41 -15.93
C LYS A 62 -10.57 3.77 -16.45
N VAL A 63 -10.99 4.66 -15.56
CA VAL A 63 -11.40 6.02 -15.92
C VAL A 63 -10.25 6.76 -16.59
N GLY A 64 -9.02 6.65 -16.06
CA GLY A 64 -7.83 7.27 -16.66
C GLY A 64 -7.52 6.76 -18.08
N VAL A 65 -7.69 5.46 -18.33
CA VAL A 65 -7.53 4.87 -19.67
C VAL A 65 -8.63 5.36 -20.61
N ASP A 66 -9.87 5.43 -20.13
CA ASP A 66 -11.03 5.81 -20.94
C ASP A 66 -10.97 7.27 -21.42
N ILE A 67 -10.43 8.17 -20.60
CA ILE A 67 -10.22 9.57 -20.99
C ILE A 67 -8.90 9.79 -21.74
N GLY A 68 -8.11 8.73 -21.97
CA GLY A 68 -6.81 8.81 -22.63
C GLY A 68 -5.70 9.48 -21.82
N ALA A 69 -5.90 9.71 -20.51
CA ALA A 69 -4.90 10.32 -19.63
C ALA A 69 -3.75 9.36 -19.29
N VAL A 70 -4.02 8.04 -19.32
CA VAL A 70 -3.00 7.01 -19.10
C VAL A 70 -3.10 5.88 -20.12
N SER A 71 -2.00 5.18 -20.32
CA SER A 71 -1.91 4.08 -21.28
C SER A 71 -2.68 2.83 -20.83
N ALA A 72 -3.28 2.11 -21.79
CA ALA A 72 -4.09 0.92 -21.53
C ALA A 72 -3.33 -0.22 -20.82
N PHE A 73 -1.99 -0.28 -20.92
CA PHE A 73 -1.18 -1.29 -20.23
C PHE A 73 -1.19 -1.13 -18.69
N LEU A 74 -1.55 0.04 -18.16
CA LEU A 74 -1.63 0.26 -16.72
C LEU A 74 -2.80 -0.48 -16.07
N PHE A 75 -3.86 -0.80 -16.84
CA PHE A 75 -5.00 -1.53 -16.30
C PHE A 75 -4.61 -2.92 -15.76
N PRO A 76 -3.99 -3.82 -16.55
CA PRO A 76 -3.53 -5.11 -16.02
C PRO A 76 -2.43 -4.96 -14.97
N LEU A 77 -1.55 -3.96 -15.08
CA LEU A 77 -0.49 -3.70 -14.09
C LEU A 77 -1.06 -3.38 -12.71
N VAL A 78 -2.01 -2.44 -12.64
CA VAL A 78 -2.68 -2.06 -11.38
C VAL A 78 -3.52 -3.22 -10.84
N GLY A 79 -4.12 -4.04 -11.70
CA GLY A 79 -4.78 -5.28 -11.30
C GLY A 79 -3.84 -6.23 -10.54
N ILE A 80 -2.67 -6.54 -11.10
CA ILE A 80 -1.66 -7.40 -10.46
C ILE A 80 -1.18 -6.78 -9.13
N ILE A 81 -0.86 -5.49 -9.14
CA ILE A 81 -0.44 -4.76 -7.95
C ILE A 81 -1.51 -4.88 -6.85
N SER A 82 -2.78 -4.74 -7.19
CA SER A 82 -3.89 -4.80 -6.23
C SER A 82 -4.01 -6.19 -5.62
N ILE A 83 -3.93 -7.25 -6.43
CA ILE A 83 -3.92 -8.64 -5.97
C ILE A 83 -2.76 -8.88 -5.00
N VAL A 84 -1.52 -8.54 -5.39
CA VAL A 84 -0.33 -8.75 -4.57
C VAL A 84 -0.46 -8.00 -3.23
N THR A 85 -0.92 -6.75 -3.25
CA THR A 85 -1.11 -6.00 -2.01
C THR A 85 -2.25 -6.51 -1.13
N ALA A 86 -3.31 -7.06 -1.72
CA ALA A 86 -4.39 -7.68 -0.95
C ALA A 86 -3.87 -8.87 -0.14
N PHE A 87 -2.98 -9.69 -0.74
CA PHE A 87 -2.30 -10.76 -0.02
C PHE A 87 -1.28 -10.26 1.00
N LEU A 88 -0.59 -9.15 0.74
CA LEU A 88 0.38 -8.58 1.67
C LEU A 88 -0.28 -7.95 2.92
N SER A 89 -1.49 -7.43 2.77
CA SER A 89 -2.24 -6.74 3.83
C SER A 89 -2.40 -7.53 5.14
N PRO A 90 -2.89 -8.79 5.16
CA PRO A 90 -3.00 -9.56 6.40
C PRO A 90 -1.66 -9.79 7.09
N PHE A 91 -0.55 -9.90 6.34
CA PHE A 91 0.78 -10.03 6.93
C PHE A 91 1.24 -8.75 7.63
N LEU A 92 0.99 -7.57 7.05
CA LEU A 92 1.30 -6.29 7.69
C LEU A 92 0.44 -6.04 8.93
N ILE A 93 -0.84 -6.42 8.87
CA ILE A 93 -1.74 -6.31 10.02
C ILE A 93 -1.24 -7.22 11.16
N LYS A 94 -0.89 -8.47 10.86
CA LYS A 94 -0.33 -9.39 11.87
C LYS A 94 1.03 -8.93 12.40
N ALA A 95 1.85 -8.28 11.58
CA ALA A 95 3.09 -7.66 12.02
C ALA A 95 2.81 -6.52 13.00
N SER A 96 1.78 -5.70 12.74
CA SER A 96 1.36 -4.64 13.65
C SER A 96 1.05 -5.15 15.05
N ASP A 97 0.36 -6.28 15.16
CA ASP A 97 -0.01 -6.85 16.47
C ASP A 97 1.22 -7.32 17.28
N LYS A 98 2.37 -7.52 16.65
CA LYS A 98 3.65 -7.80 17.33
C LYS A 98 4.46 -6.54 17.60
N VAL A 99 4.51 -5.60 16.67
CA VAL A 99 5.35 -4.39 16.76
C VAL A 99 4.75 -3.36 17.71
N VAL A 100 3.42 -3.16 17.69
CA VAL A 100 2.75 -2.16 18.54
C VAL A 100 2.99 -2.42 20.04
N PRO A 101 2.79 -3.63 20.58
CA PRO A 101 2.98 -3.87 22.01
C PRO A 101 4.45 -3.86 22.44
N ALA A 102 5.37 -4.20 21.53
CA ALA A 102 6.80 -4.11 21.80
C ALA A 102 7.24 -2.65 21.94
N LEU A 103 6.74 -1.76 21.09
CA LEU A 103 7.07 -0.34 21.12
C LEU A 103 6.39 0.39 22.30
N GLU A 104 5.16 0.02 22.65
CA GLU A 104 4.46 0.60 23.81
C GLU A 104 5.13 0.25 25.15
N ARG A 105 5.84 -0.89 25.25
CA ARG A 105 6.60 -1.25 26.47
C ARG A 105 7.84 -0.40 26.71
N ASP A 106 8.44 0.15 25.65
CA ASP A 106 9.63 1.01 25.76
C ASP A 106 9.27 2.47 26.09
N ASP A 107 8.02 2.89 25.83
CA ASP A 107 7.53 4.25 26.15
C ASP A 107 7.09 4.40 27.63
N ASP A 108 6.97 3.30 28.39
CA ASP A 108 6.54 3.24 29.80
C ASP A 108 7.73 3.09 30.81
N VAL A 109 8.98 3.29 30.37
CA VAL A 109 10.20 3.30 31.21
C VAL A 109 10.79 4.70 31.33
#